data_AF-A0A9Q5NFB4-F1
#
_entry.id   AF-A0A9Q5NFB4-F1
#
_cell.length_a   1.000
_cell.length_b   1.000
_cell.length_c   1.000
_cell.angle_alpha   90.00
_cell.angle_beta   90.00
_cell.angle_gamma   90.00
#
_symmetry.space_group_name_H-M   'P 1'
#
loop_
_entity.id
_entity.type
_entity.pdbx_description
1 polymer ?
#
loop_
_entity_poly.entity_id
_entity_poly.type
_entity_poly.pdbx_seq_one_letter_code
_entity_poly.pdbx_strand_id
1 'polypeptide(L)'
;MTQHFPLSALLGQVMSPRGHVVALTIASWGHAKATCTLLTKITRKEISNNFVPGSEDDLKELIRVVGIESETLPLDFTQLTTNFLDGYRKLCASQTVQTTPTSDGYHSAIPPPQLVIMDFFAYDAFQGVRQETGTAVPIYALESTSASAVLFLWGPEKLGGNGDLSKKLEAITEMEEKAAEAEADKIYRRVKGELLMIPGLPPMYDHEFSPQEVKLSLYYE
;
A
#
# COMPACT_ATOMS: atom_id res chain seq x y z
N MET A 1 57.21 26.66 2.30
CA MET A 1 56.64 25.59 1.45
C MET A 1 55.25 25.27 1.96
N THR A 2 54.24 25.94 1.43
CA THR A 2 52.81 25.70 1.73
C THR A 2 52.35 24.50 0.91
N GLN A 3 52.12 23.37 1.56
CA GLN A 3 51.53 22.20 0.92
C GLN A 3 50.05 22.49 0.63
N HIS A 4 49.74 22.77 -0.62
CA HIS A 4 48.37 22.77 -1.13
C HIS A 4 47.86 21.33 -1.13
N PHE A 5 47.03 20.98 -0.16
CA PHE A 5 46.19 19.79 -0.24
C PHE A 5 45.09 20.03 -1.29
N PRO A 6 44.94 19.17 -2.30
CA PRO A 6 43.87 19.32 -3.28
C PRO A 6 42.53 19.00 -2.62
N LEU A 7 41.70 20.03 -2.46
CA LEU A 7 40.32 19.97 -1.97
C LEU A 7 39.37 19.14 -2.87
N SER A 8 39.84 18.65 -4.03
CA SER A 8 39.04 17.86 -4.96
C SER A 8 38.88 16.38 -4.59
N ALA A 9 39.61 15.88 -3.59
CA ALA A 9 39.53 14.48 -3.16
C ALA A 9 38.44 14.18 -2.11
N LEU A 10 37.71 15.22 -1.66
CA LEU A 10 36.58 15.12 -0.73
C LEU A 10 35.23 15.40 -1.42
N LEU A 11 35.19 15.35 -2.76
CA LEU A 11 33.92 15.36 -3.48
C LEU A 11 33.19 14.04 -3.21
N GLY A 12 32.17 14.17 -2.37
CA GLY A 12 31.18 13.20 -1.93
C GLY A 12 31.21 11.86 -2.63
N GLN A 13 31.69 10.85 -1.91
CA GLN A 13 31.47 9.46 -2.28
C GLN A 13 29.97 9.22 -2.18
N VAL A 14 29.25 9.32 -3.31
CA VAL A 14 27.81 9.07 -3.40
C VAL A 14 27.55 7.71 -2.76
N MET A 15 26.76 7.69 -1.68
CA MET A 15 26.52 6.45 -0.95
C MET A 15 25.78 5.48 -1.87
N SER A 16 26.40 4.35 -2.17
CA SER A 16 25.70 3.27 -2.87
C SER A 16 24.63 2.68 -1.94
N PRO A 17 23.37 2.53 -2.40
CA PRO A 17 22.31 1.92 -1.61
C PRO A 17 22.73 0.52 -1.15
N ARG A 18 22.72 0.28 0.17
CA ARG A 18 23.07 -1.03 0.76
C ARG A 18 21.93 -2.04 0.67
N GLY A 19 20.72 -1.58 0.42
CA GLY A 19 19.55 -2.41 0.21
C GLY A 19 18.42 -1.65 -0.46
N HIS A 20 17.44 -2.40 -0.95
CA HIS A 20 16.33 -1.88 -1.73
C HIS A 20 15.02 -2.48 -1.20
N VAL A 21 14.19 -1.60 -0.65
CA VAL A 21 12.85 -1.94 -0.18
C VAL A 21 11.84 -1.36 -1.16
N VAL A 22 10.94 -2.19 -1.66
CA VAL A 22 9.81 -1.76 -2.51
C VAL A 22 8.55 -1.76 -1.67
N ALA A 23 7.74 -0.71 -1.78
CA ALA A 23 6.45 -0.64 -1.11
C ALA A 23 5.33 -0.37 -2.11
N LEU A 24 4.29 -1.20 -2.09
CA LEU A 24 3.05 -0.98 -2.82
C LEU A 24 1.94 -0.59 -1.83
N THR A 25 1.27 0.52 -2.07
CA THR A 25 0.14 0.99 -1.26
C THR A 25 -1.04 1.32 -2.15
N ILE A 26 -2.26 1.06 -1.67
CA ILE A 26 -3.46 1.58 -2.32
C ILE A 26 -3.54 3.09 -2.08
N ALA A 27 -3.98 3.83 -3.11
CA ALA A 27 -4.12 5.29 -3.09
C ALA A 27 -5.34 5.78 -2.26
N SER A 28 -5.60 5.13 -1.12
CA SER A 28 -6.60 5.54 -0.15
C SER A 28 -5.92 6.13 1.07
N TRP A 29 -6.45 7.23 1.61
CA TRP A 29 -5.80 7.98 2.69
C TRP A 29 -5.40 7.11 3.89
N GLY A 30 -6.29 6.22 4.36
CA GLY A 30 -6.00 5.31 5.48
C GLY A 30 -4.84 4.35 5.22
N HIS A 31 -4.69 3.91 3.95
CA HIS A 31 -3.66 2.98 3.50
C HIS A 31 -2.33 3.70 3.25
N ALA A 32 -2.34 4.70 2.38
CA ALA A 32 -1.16 5.49 2.04
C ALA A 32 -0.54 6.16 3.27
N LYS A 33 -1.34 6.69 4.21
CA LYS A 33 -0.83 7.28 5.45
C LYS A 33 -0.13 6.25 6.33
N ALA A 34 -0.68 5.03 6.44
CA ALA A 34 -0.08 3.95 7.22
C ALA A 34 1.24 3.51 6.59
N THR A 35 1.27 3.25 5.28
CA THR A 35 2.47 2.91 4.53
C THR A 35 3.52 4.00 4.64
N CYS A 36 3.17 5.26 4.37
CA CYS A 36 4.08 6.38 4.54
C CYS A 36 4.55 6.49 5.99
N THR A 37 3.71 6.30 7.00
CA THR A 37 4.15 6.33 8.40
C THR A 37 5.10 5.18 8.74
N LEU A 38 4.91 3.99 8.16
CA LEU A 38 5.81 2.85 8.35
C LEU A 38 7.14 3.07 7.63
N LEU A 39 7.10 3.44 6.35
CA LEU A 39 8.29 3.73 5.56
C LEU A 39 9.05 4.86 6.18
N THR A 40 8.37 5.92 6.59
CA THR A 40 8.96 6.99 7.39
C THR A 40 9.16 6.63 8.86
N LYS A 41 9.02 5.40 9.31
CA LYS A 41 9.63 4.94 10.58
C LYS A 41 10.88 4.12 10.28
N ILE A 42 10.87 3.41 9.16
CA ILE A 42 12.02 2.79 8.52
C ILE A 42 13.01 3.85 7.98
N THR A 43 12.54 5.08 7.69
CA THR A 43 13.32 6.22 7.18
C THR A 43 13.07 7.56 7.92
N ARG A 44 12.30 7.57 9.01
CA ARG A 44 11.88 8.75 9.84
C ARG A 44 11.03 9.84 9.11
N LYS A 45 9.94 10.28 9.77
CA LYS A 45 8.71 11.01 9.32
C LYS A 45 8.87 12.49 9.00
N GLU A 46 10.10 12.93 8.79
CA GLU A 46 10.46 14.34 8.69
C GLU A 46 11.33 14.62 7.45
N ILE A 47 11.32 13.77 6.43
CA ILE A 47 12.27 13.82 5.30
C ILE A 47 12.50 15.24 4.75
N SER A 48 11.50 16.00 4.30
CA SER A 48 11.80 17.37 3.81
C SER A 48 12.19 18.38 4.91
N ASN A 49 11.74 18.19 6.17
CA ASN A 49 11.90 19.15 7.26
C ASN A 49 13.09 18.85 8.20
N ASN A 50 13.62 17.63 8.16
CA ASN A 50 14.81 17.20 8.88
C ASN A 50 16.04 17.15 8.01
N PHE A 51 15.87 17.00 6.69
CA PHE A 51 17.02 17.12 5.82
C PHE A 51 17.51 18.54 5.86
N VAL A 52 18.60 18.73 6.60
CA VAL A 52 19.30 20.01 6.69
C VAL A 52 19.66 20.38 5.24
N PRO A 53 19.06 21.45 4.69
CA PRO A 53 19.26 21.81 3.29
C PRO A 53 20.76 21.99 3.00
N GLY A 54 21.25 21.35 1.94
CA GLY A 54 22.67 21.38 1.56
C GLY A 54 23.57 20.37 2.26
N SER A 55 23.14 19.68 3.33
CA SER A 55 23.96 18.62 3.97
C SER A 55 23.36 17.22 3.87
N GLU A 56 22.05 17.09 3.69
CA GLU A 56 21.37 15.80 3.63
C GLU A 56 20.55 15.61 2.35
N ASP A 57 20.85 16.39 1.31
CA ASP A 57 20.16 16.29 0.02
C ASP A 57 20.36 14.90 -0.62
N ASP A 58 21.52 14.28 -0.44
CA ASP A 58 21.82 12.92 -0.90
C ASP A 58 20.89 11.86 -0.27
N LEU A 59 20.35 12.11 0.93
CA LEU A 59 19.43 11.18 1.60
C LEU A 59 18.03 11.23 0.99
N LYS A 60 17.64 12.35 0.36
CA LYS A 60 16.38 12.44 -0.40
C LYS A 60 16.39 11.50 -1.60
N GLU A 61 17.54 11.32 -2.24
CA GLU A 61 17.70 10.45 -3.41
C GLU A 61 17.50 8.96 -3.10
N LEU A 62 17.59 8.58 -1.82
CA LEU A 62 17.33 7.21 -1.36
C LEU A 62 15.84 6.86 -1.33
N ILE A 63 14.95 7.86 -1.41
CA ILE A 63 13.50 7.66 -1.36
C ILE A 63 12.91 8.03 -2.72
N ARG A 64 12.39 7.04 -3.42
CA ARG A 64 11.85 7.19 -4.76
C ARG A 64 10.37 6.90 -4.74
N VAL A 65 9.58 7.88 -5.16
CA VAL A 65 8.13 7.71 -5.36
C VAL A 65 7.90 7.44 -6.83
N VAL A 66 7.21 6.34 -7.12
CA VAL A 66 6.77 5.96 -8.45
C VAL A 66 5.25 6.02 -8.47
N GLY A 67 4.69 6.89 -9.30
CA GLY A 67 3.27 6.90 -9.61
C GLY A 67 2.94 5.70 -10.50
N ILE A 68 1.88 4.99 -10.15
CA ILE A 68 1.39 3.83 -10.89
C ILE A 68 -0.07 4.13 -11.24
N GLU A 69 -0.43 3.94 -12.52
CA GLU A 69 -1.83 4.03 -12.94
C GLU A 69 -2.65 2.92 -12.28
N SER A 70 -3.82 3.29 -11.79
CA SER A 70 -4.78 2.44 -11.11
C SER A 70 -6.15 2.63 -11.72
N GLU A 71 -7.03 1.65 -11.52
CA GLU A 71 -8.43 1.77 -11.91
C GLU A 71 -9.15 2.86 -11.11
N THR A 72 -10.26 3.33 -11.69
CA THR A 72 -11.17 4.28 -11.03
C THR A 72 -12.21 3.59 -10.15
N LEU A 73 -12.52 2.32 -10.44
CA LEU A 73 -13.51 1.55 -9.69
C LEU A 73 -12.96 1.14 -8.32
N PRO A 74 -13.75 1.28 -7.24
CA PRO A 74 -13.36 0.79 -5.92
C PRO A 74 -13.06 -0.72 -5.95
N LEU A 75 -11.96 -1.12 -5.31
CA LEU A 75 -11.55 -2.53 -5.14
C LEU A 75 -11.13 -3.28 -6.42
N ASP A 76 -11.18 -2.65 -7.60
CA ASP A 76 -10.51 -3.20 -8.78
C ASP A 76 -9.02 -2.84 -8.74
N PHE A 77 -8.18 -3.86 -8.54
CA PHE A 77 -6.73 -3.71 -8.46
C PHE A 77 -6.03 -4.27 -9.70
N THR A 78 -6.74 -4.57 -10.77
CA THR A 78 -6.19 -5.26 -11.95
C THR A 78 -5.11 -4.43 -12.64
N GLN A 79 -5.41 -3.17 -12.99
CA GLN A 79 -4.45 -2.26 -13.62
C GLN A 79 -3.30 -1.89 -12.69
N LEU A 80 -3.62 -1.63 -11.41
CA LEU A 80 -2.62 -1.36 -10.37
C LEU A 80 -1.61 -2.52 -10.28
N THR A 81 -2.12 -3.75 -10.20
CA THR A 81 -1.30 -4.97 -10.12
C THR A 81 -0.46 -5.15 -11.38
N THR A 82 -1.06 -5.02 -12.55
CA THR A 82 -0.35 -5.18 -13.84
C THR A 82 0.80 -4.19 -13.96
N ASN A 83 0.53 -2.90 -13.72
CA ASN A 83 1.53 -1.84 -13.82
C ASN A 83 2.61 -1.97 -12.73
N PHE A 84 2.22 -2.33 -11.51
CA PHE A 84 3.18 -2.62 -10.44
C PHE A 84 4.12 -3.75 -10.81
N LEU A 85 3.61 -4.86 -11.36
CA LEU A 85 4.44 -6.02 -11.71
C LEU A 85 5.38 -5.72 -12.88
N ASP A 86 4.99 -4.90 -13.85
CA ASP A 86 5.91 -4.40 -14.89
C ASP A 86 7.06 -3.59 -14.27
N GLY A 87 6.75 -2.64 -13.39
CA GLY A 87 7.74 -1.88 -12.64
C GLY A 87 8.64 -2.78 -11.79
N TYR A 88 8.06 -3.75 -11.08
CA TYR A 88 8.80 -4.67 -10.22
C TYR A 88 9.78 -5.54 -11.02
N ARG A 89 9.41 -6.04 -12.21
CA ARG A 89 10.32 -6.76 -13.11
C ARG A 89 11.51 -5.91 -13.52
N LYS A 90 11.28 -4.65 -13.88
CA LYS A 90 12.35 -3.69 -14.20
C LYS A 90 13.29 -3.51 -13.01
N LEU A 91 12.75 -3.37 -11.80
CA LEU A 91 13.55 -3.26 -10.57
C LEU A 91 14.36 -4.54 -10.30
N CYS A 92 13.79 -5.73 -10.47
CA CYS A 92 14.50 -7.01 -10.34
C CYS A 92 15.65 -7.13 -11.34
N ALA A 93 15.49 -6.60 -12.55
CA ALA A 93 16.52 -6.55 -13.59
C ALA A 93 17.52 -5.39 -13.40
N SER A 94 17.45 -4.63 -12.30
CA SER A 94 18.26 -3.43 -12.05
C SER A 94 18.18 -2.43 -13.20
N GLN A 95 16.99 -2.23 -13.74
CA GLN A 95 16.71 -1.24 -14.80
C GLN A 95 16.17 0.06 -14.21
N THR A 96 16.17 1.12 -15.03
CA THR A 96 15.53 2.39 -14.67
C THR A 96 14.01 2.24 -14.63
N VAL A 97 13.34 3.06 -13.83
CA VAL A 97 11.89 3.09 -13.73
C VAL A 97 11.40 4.53 -13.89
N GLN A 98 10.36 4.72 -14.70
CA GLN A 98 9.74 6.02 -14.94
C GLN A 98 9.07 6.53 -13.65
N THR A 99 9.13 7.84 -13.40
CA THR A 99 8.62 8.43 -12.14
C THR A 99 7.11 8.37 -12.07
N THR A 100 6.43 8.74 -13.14
CA THR A 100 4.99 8.54 -13.35
C THR A 100 4.76 8.17 -14.83
N PRO A 101 3.62 7.54 -15.18
CA PRO A 101 3.37 7.11 -16.57
C PRO A 101 3.42 8.24 -17.60
N THR A 102 3.09 9.47 -17.17
CA THR A 102 3.03 10.67 -18.03
C THR A 102 4.28 11.55 -17.96
N SER A 103 5.27 11.23 -17.10
CA SER A 103 6.47 12.05 -16.94
C SER A 103 7.62 11.60 -17.84
N ASP A 104 8.45 12.52 -18.32
CA ASP A 104 9.73 12.18 -18.95
C ASP A 104 10.84 11.82 -17.94
N GLY A 105 10.53 11.85 -16.64
CA GLY A 105 11.49 11.63 -15.56
C GLY A 105 11.71 10.15 -15.25
N TYR A 106 12.96 9.74 -15.06
CA TYR A 106 13.34 8.37 -14.70
C TYR A 106 14.19 8.33 -13.44
N HIS A 107 13.93 7.35 -12.59
CA HIS A 107 14.82 6.96 -11.51
C HIS A 107 15.95 6.07 -12.06
N SER A 108 17.19 6.38 -11.68
CA SER A 108 18.36 5.60 -12.08
C SER A 108 18.27 4.15 -11.58
N ALA A 109 18.89 3.22 -12.31
CA ALA A 109 19.00 1.83 -11.87
C ALA A 109 19.61 1.69 -10.47
N ILE A 110 19.08 0.76 -9.67
CA ILE A 110 19.58 0.38 -8.34
C ILE A 110 19.57 -1.15 -8.21
N PRO A 111 20.27 -1.71 -7.21
CA PRO A 111 20.25 -3.15 -6.99
C PRO A 111 18.82 -3.73 -6.86
N PRO A 112 18.61 -5.02 -7.16
CA PRO A 112 17.30 -5.65 -7.08
C PRO A 112 16.65 -5.55 -5.70
N PRO A 113 15.31 -5.58 -5.60
CA PRO A 113 14.59 -5.57 -4.34
C PRO A 113 15.04 -6.69 -3.40
N GLN A 114 15.17 -6.37 -2.11
CA GLN A 114 15.52 -7.32 -1.03
C GLN A 114 14.38 -7.48 -0.02
N LEU A 115 13.36 -6.63 -0.11
CA LEU A 115 12.16 -6.69 0.71
C LEU A 115 11.03 -5.99 -0.05
N VAL A 116 9.85 -6.59 0.00
CA VAL A 116 8.63 -5.97 -0.49
C VAL A 116 7.65 -5.80 0.67
N ILE A 117 7.10 -4.60 0.81
CA ILE A 117 6.00 -4.30 1.73
C ILE A 117 4.77 -4.00 0.88
N MET A 118 3.67 -4.70 1.09
CA MET A 118 2.46 -4.46 0.30
C MET A 118 1.26 -4.28 1.18
N ASP A 119 0.37 -3.41 0.73
CA ASP A 119 -1.00 -3.35 1.24
C ASP A 119 -1.63 -4.74 1.22
N PHE A 120 -2.27 -5.12 2.32
CA PHE A 120 -2.83 -6.46 2.46
C PHE A 120 -4.00 -6.74 1.48
N PHE A 121 -4.60 -5.70 0.88
CA PHE A 121 -5.58 -5.84 -0.21
C PHE A 121 -4.95 -6.20 -1.56
N ALA A 122 -3.65 -6.03 -1.75
CA ALA A 122 -2.97 -6.22 -3.05
C ALA A 122 -2.63 -7.69 -3.34
N TYR A 123 -3.56 -8.63 -3.09
CA TYR A 123 -3.31 -10.07 -3.14
C TYR A 123 -2.74 -10.56 -4.48
N ASP A 124 -3.25 -10.07 -5.60
CA ASP A 124 -2.75 -10.49 -6.92
C ASP A 124 -1.31 -9.99 -7.16
N ALA A 125 -0.96 -8.82 -6.63
CA ALA A 125 0.43 -8.35 -6.62
C ALA A 125 1.33 -9.25 -5.75
N PHE A 126 0.84 -9.79 -4.62
CA PHE A 126 1.56 -10.82 -3.86
C PHE A 126 1.88 -12.04 -4.73
N GLN A 127 0.87 -12.56 -5.42
CA GLN A 127 1.04 -13.72 -6.29
C GLN A 127 2.03 -13.42 -7.41
N GLY A 128 1.91 -12.26 -8.05
CA GLY A 128 2.84 -11.82 -9.10
C GLY A 128 4.28 -11.72 -8.62
N VAL A 129 4.54 -11.06 -7.48
CA VAL A 129 5.90 -10.98 -6.91
C VAL A 129 6.47 -12.36 -6.62
N ARG A 130 5.63 -13.30 -6.15
CA ARG A 130 6.03 -14.70 -5.91
C ARG A 130 6.34 -15.45 -7.20
N GLN A 131 5.61 -15.19 -8.28
CA GLN A 131 5.93 -15.76 -9.59
C GLN A 131 7.26 -15.24 -10.12
N GLU A 132 7.55 -13.95 -9.92
CA GLU A 132 8.79 -13.32 -10.40
C GLU A 132 10.03 -13.71 -9.60
N THR A 133 9.93 -13.82 -8.27
CA THR A 133 11.11 -13.96 -7.39
C THR A 133 11.08 -15.18 -6.46
N GLY A 134 10.05 -16.01 -6.55
CA GLY A 134 9.86 -17.16 -5.66
C GLY A 134 9.89 -16.74 -4.19
N THR A 135 10.75 -17.39 -3.41
CA THR A 135 10.97 -17.09 -2.00
C THR A 135 12.20 -16.23 -1.72
N ALA A 136 12.92 -15.79 -2.77
CA ALA A 136 14.17 -15.05 -2.61
C ALA A 136 13.97 -13.67 -1.97
N VAL A 137 12.83 -13.03 -2.24
CA VAL A 137 12.48 -11.72 -1.67
C VAL A 137 11.37 -11.89 -0.62
N PRO A 138 11.61 -11.60 0.67
CA PRO A 138 10.56 -11.60 1.67
C PRO A 138 9.48 -10.57 1.34
N ILE A 139 8.23 -10.91 1.66
CA ILE A 139 7.09 -10.00 1.49
C ILE A 139 6.40 -9.81 2.84
N TYR A 140 6.17 -8.57 3.22
CA TYR A 140 5.41 -8.19 4.42
C TYR A 140 4.08 -7.58 4.00
N ALA A 141 2.98 -8.18 4.43
CA ALA A 141 1.66 -7.58 4.32
C ALA A 141 1.48 -6.52 5.38
N LEU A 142 1.23 -5.29 4.95
CA LEU A 142 0.90 -4.18 5.82
C LEU A 142 -0.61 -4.12 6.01
N GLU A 143 -1.06 -4.63 7.15
CA GLU A 143 -2.41 -4.40 7.65
C GLU A 143 -2.50 -2.99 8.23
N SER A 144 -3.25 -2.11 7.55
CA SER A 144 -3.51 -0.74 8.00
C SER A 144 -4.78 -0.60 8.84
N THR A 145 -5.56 -1.68 8.97
CA THR A 145 -6.83 -1.73 9.70
C THR A 145 -6.66 -2.32 11.10
N SER A 146 -7.77 -2.50 11.81
CA SER A 146 -7.79 -3.22 13.09
C SER A 146 -7.91 -4.72 12.85
N ALA A 147 -7.25 -5.53 13.68
CA ALA A 147 -7.39 -6.99 13.62
C ALA A 147 -8.85 -7.44 13.78
N SER A 148 -9.67 -6.71 14.53
CA SER A 148 -11.12 -6.95 14.63
C SER A 148 -11.85 -6.81 13.29
N ALA A 149 -11.51 -5.78 12.51
CA ALA A 149 -12.07 -5.60 11.18
C ALA A 149 -11.59 -6.71 10.23
N VAL A 150 -10.34 -7.18 10.35
CA VAL A 150 -9.85 -8.32 9.55
C VAL A 150 -10.63 -9.60 9.85
N LEU A 151 -10.82 -9.92 11.12
CA LEU A 151 -11.58 -11.09 11.52
C LEU A 151 -13.04 -11.01 11.08
N PHE A 152 -13.63 -9.81 11.07
CA PHE A 152 -14.98 -9.60 10.55
C PHE A 152 -15.03 -9.77 9.02
N LEU A 153 -14.12 -9.14 8.27
CA LEU A 153 -14.13 -9.11 6.80
C LEU A 153 -13.73 -10.45 6.15
N TRP A 154 -12.78 -11.18 6.74
CA TRP A 154 -12.24 -12.43 6.15
C TRP A 154 -12.41 -13.65 7.05
N GLY A 155 -13.02 -13.50 8.23
CA GLY A 155 -13.30 -14.63 9.11
C GLY A 155 -14.39 -15.57 8.54
N PRO A 156 -14.41 -16.85 8.95
CA PRO A 156 -15.47 -17.78 8.55
C PRO A 156 -16.86 -17.32 9.02
N GLU A 157 -17.88 -17.49 8.19
CA GLU A 157 -19.27 -17.12 8.53
C GLU A 157 -19.79 -17.79 9.79
N LYS A 158 -19.48 -19.09 9.96
CA LYS A 158 -19.86 -19.86 11.15
C LYS A 158 -19.25 -19.31 12.46
N LEU A 159 -18.27 -18.43 12.35
CA LEU A 159 -17.60 -17.74 13.47
C LEU A 159 -17.93 -16.23 13.47
N GLY A 160 -18.91 -15.78 12.69
CA GLY A 160 -19.34 -14.38 12.64
C GLY A 160 -18.59 -13.48 11.65
N GLY A 161 -17.64 -13.99 10.86
CA GLY A 161 -17.00 -13.22 9.78
C GLY A 161 -17.79 -13.24 8.47
N ASN A 162 -17.27 -12.64 7.41
CA ASN A 162 -17.95 -12.51 6.10
C ASN A 162 -17.73 -13.68 5.14
N GLY A 163 -16.89 -14.66 5.48
CA GLY A 163 -16.58 -15.79 4.61
C GLY A 163 -15.82 -15.37 3.35
N ASP A 164 -16.16 -15.99 2.22
CA ASP A 164 -15.56 -15.67 0.92
C ASP A 164 -16.23 -14.43 0.32
N LEU A 165 -15.73 -13.26 0.69
CA LEU A 165 -16.27 -11.97 0.25
C LEU A 165 -16.11 -11.79 -1.26
N SER A 166 -14.95 -12.14 -1.82
CA SER A 166 -14.68 -12.00 -3.27
C SER A 166 -15.71 -12.77 -4.09
N LYS A 167 -15.95 -14.04 -3.75
CA LYS A 167 -16.94 -14.86 -4.45
C LYS A 167 -18.36 -14.29 -4.39
N LYS A 168 -18.73 -13.65 -3.28
CA LYS A 168 -20.04 -13.00 -3.15
C LYS A 168 -20.15 -11.76 -4.01
N LEU A 169 -19.10 -10.96 -4.08
CA LEU A 169 -19.04 -9.77 -4.93
C LEU A 169 -19.05 -10.14 -6.41
N GLU A 170 -18.31 -11.19 -6.82
CA GLU A 170 -18.34 -11.74 -8.18
C GLU A 170 -19.71 -12.29 -8.59
N ALA A 171 -20.53 -12.70 -7.63
CA ALA A 171 -21.88 -13.20 -7.88
C ALA A 171 -22.92 -12.09 -8.13
N ILE A 172 -22.53 -10.81 -8.01
CA ILE A 172 -23.41 -9.69 -8.34
C ILE A 172 -23.60 -9.64 -9.85
N THR A 173 -24.83 -9.85 -10.30
CA THR A 173 -25.20 -9.87 -11.73
C THR A 173 -25.81 -8.55 -12.23
N GLU A 174 -25.87 -7.54 -11.37
CA GLU A 174 -26.51 -6.26 -11.71
C GLU A 174 -25.71 -5.52 -12.78
N MET A 175 -26.40 -5.15 -13.85
CA MET A 175 -25.79 -4.46 -15.00
C MET A 175 -25.71 -2.93 -14.77
N GLU A 176 -26.57 -2.39 -13.92
CA GLU A 176 -26.52 -0.99 -13.52
C GLU A 176 -25.50 -0.83 -12.39
N GLU A 177 -24.52 0.05 -12.60
CA GLU A 177 -23.44 0.35 -11.64
C GLU A 177 -23.97 0.66 -10.22
N LYS A 178 -24.98 1.53 -10.10
CA LYS A 178 -25.55 1.89 -8.79
C LYS A 178 -26.23 0.73 -8.09
N ALA A 179 -26.89 -0.17 -8.84
CA ALA A 179 -27.53 -1.35 -8.27
C ALA A 179 -26.47 -2.35 -7.81
N ALA A 180 -25.41 -2.54 -8.60
CA ALA A 180 -24.27 -3.37 -8.24
C ALA A 180 -23.55 -2.84 -6.98
N GLU A 181 -23.30 -1.53 -6.90
CA GLU A 181 -22.73 -0.87 -5.72
C GLU A 181 -23.59 -1.07 -4.46
N ALA A 182 -24.92 -0.89 -4.59
CA ALA A 182 -25.83 -1.08 -3.46
C ALA A 182 -25.86 -2.54 -2.96
N GLU A 183 -25.76 -3.51 -3.87
CA GLU A 183 -25.69 -4.92 -3.48
C GLU A 183 -24.32 -5.27 -2.86
N ALA A 184 -23.24 -4.74 -3.42
CA ALA A 184 -21.90 -4.86 -2.85
C ALA A 184 -21.85 -4.29 -1.42
N ASP A 185 -22.46 -3.13 -1.19
CA ASP A 185 -22.50 -2.51 0.15
C ASP A 185 -23.27 -3.36 1.16
N LYS A 186 -24.40 -3.97 0.76
CA LYS A 186 -25.14 -4.91 1.64
C LYS A 186 -24.31 -6.13 2.01
N ILE A 187 -23.62 -6.72 1.04
CA ILE A 187 -22.75 -7.88 1.24
C ILE A 187 -21.56 -7.50 2.15
N TYR A 188 -20.94 -6.37 1.89
CA TYR A 188 -19.75 -5.88 2.60
C TYR A 188 -20.07 -5.50 4.05
N ARG A 189 -21.09 -4.67 4.27
CA ARG A 189 -21.43 -4.12 5.59
C ARG A 189 -22.21 -5.10 6.47
N ARG A 190 -23.09 -5.92 5.87
CA ARG A 190 -23.93 -6.91 6.55
C ARG A 190 -24.60 -6.38 7.82
N VAL A 191 -25.20 -5.19 7.76
CA VAL A 191 -25.85 -4.57 8.93
C VAL A 191 -27.28 -5.10 9.07
N LYS A 192 -27.47 -6.08 9.96
CA LYS A 192 -28.76 -6.70 10.32
C LYS A 192 -29.19 -6.41 11.76
N GLY A 193 -28.31 -5.82 12.58
CA GLY A 193 -28.54 -5.62 14.01
C GLY A 193 -28.30 -6.89 14.83
N GLU A 194 -27.56 -7.86 14.31
CA GLU A 194 -27.28 -9.13 14.97
C GLU A 194 -26.07 -9.01 15.91
N LEU A 195 -26.15 -9.63 17.09
CA LEU A 195 -25.01 -9.74 18.01
C LEU A 195 -24.06 -10.84 17.52
N LEU A 196 -22.83 -10.46 17.18
CA LEU A 196 -21.79 -11.36 16.68
C LEU A 196 -20.86 -11.81 17.80
N MET A 197 -20.48 -13.10 17.73
CA MET A 197 -19.60 -13.76 18.69
C MET A 197 -18.33 -14.27 17.99
N ILE A 198 -17.49 -13.35 17.51
CA ILE A 198 -16.25 -13.69 16.83
C ILE A 198 -15.19 -14.12 17.87
N PRO A 199 -14.59 -15.32 17.76
CA PRO A 199 -13.59 -15.79 18.71
C PRO A 199 -12.43 -14.80 18.88
N GLY A 200 -12.14 -14.43 20.13
CA GLY A 200 -11.07 -13.49 20.46
C GLY A 200 -11.49 -12.02 20.49
N LEU A 201 -12.71 -11.69 20.07
CA LEU A 201 -13.30 -10.36 20.20
C LEU A 201 -14.38 -10.35 21.30
N PRO A 202 -14.67 -9.19 21.92
CA PRO A 202 -15.88 -9.04 22.71
C PRO A 202 -17.14 -9.22 21.83
N PRO A 203 -18.29 -9.60 22.42
CA PRO A 203 -19.57 -9.56 21.71
C PRO A 203 -19.82 -8.14 21.17
N MET A 204 -20.09 -8.03 19.87
CA MET A 204 -20.36 -6.76 19.19
C MET A 204 -21.47 -6.94 18.18
N TYR A 205 -22.33 -5.95 18.01
CA TYR A 205 -23.32 -5.96 16.95
C TYR A 205 -22.65 -5.74 15.59
N ASP A 206 -23.22 -6.32 14.54
CA ASP A 206 -22.71 -6.18 13.16
C ASP A 206 -22.53 -4.71 12.70
N HIS A 207 -23.41 -3.80 13.11
CA HIS A 207 -23.31 -2.38 12.80
C HIS A 207 -22.10 -1.69 13.43
N GLU A 208 -21.49 -2.26 14.48
CA GLU A 208 -20.28 -1.71 15.11
C GLU A 208 -19.03 -1.89 14.25
N PHE A 209 -19.07 -2.82 13.26
CA PHE A 209 -17.98 -3.04 12.30
C PHE A 209 -18.07 -2.15 11.06
N SER A 210 -19.18 -1.45 10.88
CA SER A 210 -19.40 -0.54 9.75
C SER A 210 -19.16 0.91 10.18
N PRO A 211 -18.54 1.75 9.33
CA PRO A 211 -18.48 3.18 9.57
C PRO A 211 -19.90 3.74 9.77
N GLN A 212 -20.13 4.38 10.91
CA GLN A 212 -21.39 5.08 11.16
C GLN A 212 -21.45 6.30 10.24
N GLU A 213 -22.61 6.51 9.59
CA GLU A 213 -22.81 7.73 8.82
C GLU A 213 -22.68 8.94 9.74
N VAL A 214 -21.74 9.83 9.41
CA VAL A 214 -21.62 11.10 10.11
C VAL A 214 -22.85 11.92 9.75
N LYS A 215 -23.78 12.08 10.69
CA LYS A 215 -24.90 13.02 10.55
C LYS A 215 -24.37 14.45 10.64
N LEU A 216 -23.83 14.97 9.53
CA LEU A 216 -23.29 16.33 9.45
C LEU A 216 -24.34 17.39 9.78
N SER A 217 -25.63 17.10 9.60
CA SER A 217 -26.74 17.99 9.97
C SER A 217 -26.77 18.36 11.46
N LEU A 218 -26.21 17.53 12.35
CA LEU A 218 -26.14 17.81 13.79
C LEU A 218 -25.04 18.80 14.19
N TYR A 219 -24.17 19.19 13.24
CA TYR A 219 -23.04 20.10 13.50
C TYR A 219 -23.26 21.53 12.96
N TYR A 220 -24.41 21.78 12.31
CA TYR A 220 -24.75 23.08 11.73
C TYR A 220 -26.04 23.69 12.33
N GLU A 221 -26.47 23.21 13.50
CA GLU A 221 -27.48 23.86 14.37
C GLU A 221 -26.78 24.60 15.53
#